data_AF-A0A7I8IFB3-F1
#
_entry.id   AF-A0A7I8IFB3-F1
#
_cell.length_a   1.000
_cell.length_b   1.000
_cell.length_c   1.000
_cell.angle_alpha   90.00
_cell.angle_beta   90.00
_cell.angle_gamma   90.00
#
_symmetry.space_group_name_H-M   'P 1'
#
loop_
_entity.id
_entity.type
_entity.pdbx_description
1 polymer ?
#
loop_
_entity_poly.entity_id
_entity_poly.type
_entity_poly.pdbx_seq_one_letter_code
_entity_poly.pdbx_strand_id
1 'polypeptide(L)'
;MSFISGAFLNSELSRPTSIFGLRLWVVIGICVGAFIVLFLFVVSVCLTCRCRSGSRRRSRKRRPAAAAAAPAPAPAEIQIDIGGKSDHRVVFSEGGSQRPLGGSAATSGGESGRSDGASSVASAGGGRGPPEVSHLGWGHWYTLRELEEATDGLAEENVIGEGGYGIVYRGVLADGTVVAVKNLLNNRGQAEKDFKMEVEVIGRVRHKNLVRLLGYCVEGAYRILVYEYVGRGNLEQWLHGDPGCVDPLPWETRMNIILGTAKGADLRLLHGQPGLPPRGLEPKVVHRDVKASNILLDGQWNAKVSDFGLAKLLCSERSYVTTRVMGTFGYVAPEYARTGMLTERSDVYSFGVLVMEIVSGRVPVDYTRPPGEVNLVDWLKDLVGDRKAEQVVDPRLPQAPPPKALKRVLLVALRCVDPDAQKRPKMGHVVHMLEMDELLSRDAMVDEISFTSVTNQANKRECKSTKDSKNKRIQSIL
;
A
#
# COMPACT_ATOMS: atom_id res chain seq x y z
N MET A 1 29.54 -10.26 -32.42
CA MET A 1 29.91 -9.53 -33.67
C MET A 1 30.47 -8.18 -33.26
N SER A 2 31.78 -8.08 -33.16
CA SER A 2 32.45 -6.86 -32.65
C SER A 2 33.85 -6.78 -33.22
N PHE A 3 33.98 -6.27 -34.44
CA PHE A 3 35.24 -5.73 -34.96
C PHE A 3 34.92 -4.66 -36.02
N ILE A 4 34.39 -3.51 -35.58
CA ILE A 4 34.57 -2.29 -36.37
C ILE A 4 36.01 -1.87 -36.08
N SER A 5 36.92 -2.29 -36.94
CA SER A 5 38.35 -2.02 -36.81
C SER A 5 38.57 -0.51 -36.88
N GLY A 6 39.33 0.07 -35.94
CA GLY A 6 39.56 1.53 -35.85
C GLY A 6 40.13 2.15 -37.14
N ALA A 7 40.76 1.33 -38.00
CA ALA A 7 41.20 1.72 -39.33
C ALA A 7 40.03 2.06 -40.29
N PHE A 8 38.89 1.39 -40.17
CA PHE A 8 37.70 1.62 -41.00
C PHE A 8 36.97 2.92 -40.62
N LEU A 9 36.89 3.24 -39.33
CA LEU A 9 36.33 4.51 -38.87
C LEU A 9 37.19 5.70 -39.34
N ASN A 10 38.51 5.58 -39.25
CA ASN A 10 39.41 6.62 -39.71
C ASN A 10 39.36 6.86 -41.22
N SER A 11 39.10 5.83 -42.03
CA SER A 11 38.99 5.98 -43.49
C SER A 11 37.67 6.62 -43.92
N GLU A 12 36.55 6.26 -43.28
CA GLU A 12 35.23 6.85 -43.56
C GLU A 12 35.17 8.33 -43.18
N LEU A 13 35.69 8.68 -42.01
CA LEU A 13 35.55 10.03 -41.50
C LEU A 13 36.58 11.03 -42.05
N SER A 14 37.55 10.52 -42.81
CA SER A 14 38.48 11.33 -43.61
C SER A 14 37.94 11.65 -45.01
N ARG A 15 36.77 11.13 -45.39
CA ARG A 15 36.17 11.39 -46.71
C ARG A 15 35.79 12.88 -46.83
N PRO A 16 36.15 13.53 -47.96
CA PRO A 16 35.67 14.88 -48.25
C PRO A 16 34.19 14.83 -48.60
N THR A 17 33.41 15.72 -47.99
CA THR A 17 31.98 15.87 -48.27
C THR A 17 31.76 16.94 -49.34
N SER A 18 30.67 16.84 -50.12
CA SER A 18 30.35 17.81 -51.18
C SER A 18 30.01 19.21 -50.67
N ILE A 19 29.89 19.36 -49.35
CA ILE A 19 29.63 20.61 -48.65
C ILE A 19 30.98 21.27 -48.35
N PHE A 20 31.36 22.27 -49.15
CA PHE A 20 32.56 23.11 -48.97
C PHE A 20 33.93 22.41 -48.96
N GLY A 21 34.01 21.12 -49.36
CA GLY A 21 35.28 20.38 -49.44
C GLY A 21 35.89 20.00 -48.08
N LEU A 22 35.11 20.08 -47.00
CA LEU A 22 35.56 19.77 -45.64
C LEU A 22 35.53 18.26 -45.37
N ARG A 23 36.46 17.78 -44.55
CA ARG A 23 36.49 16.38 -44.06
C ARG A 23 35.26 16.10 -43.19
N LEU A 24 34.68 14.91 -43.33
CA LEU A 24 33.45 14.51 -42.65
C LEU A 24 33.51 14.70 -41.11
N TRP A 25 34.63 14.39 -40.46
CA TRP A 25 34.82 14.67 -39.02
C TRP A 25 34.63 16.15 -38.64
N VAL A 26 35.06 17.09 -39.50
CA VAL A 26 34.94 18.53 -39.24
C VAL A 26 33.48 18.96 -39.33
N VAL A 27 32.74 18.43 -40.30
CA VAL A 27 31.30 18.70 -40.45
C VAL A 27 30.52 18.16 -39.25
N ILE A 28 30.82 16.93 -38.82
CA ILE A 28 30.23 16.34 -37.62
C ILE A 28 30.55 17.20 -36.39
N GLY A 29 31.79 17.66 -36.25
CA GLY A 29 32.20 18.54 -35.16
C GLY A 29 31.43 19.86 -35.13
N ILE A 30 31.22 20.49 -36.30
CA ILE A 30 30.44 21.73 -36.42
C ILE A 30 28.96 21.48 -36.07
N CYS A 31 28.36 20.39 -36.56
CA CYS A 31 26.97 20.05 -36.26
C CYS A 31 26.74 19.78 -34.76
N VAL A 32 27.64 19.02 -34.13
CA VAL A 32 27.58 18.76 -32.68
C VAL A 32 27.79 20.05 -31.89
N GLY A 33 28.74 20.89 -32.29
CA GLY A 33 28.97 22.20 -31.67
C GLY A 33 27.74 23.11 -31.77
N ALA A 34 27.13 23.22 -32.95
CA ALA A 34 25.92 24.01 -33.15
C ALA A 34 24.73 23.48 -32.32
N PHE A 35 24.58 22.16 -32.23
CA PHE A 35 23.55 21.52 -31.40
C PHE A 35 23.72 21.83 -29.90
N ILE A 36 24.96 21.78 -29.39
CA ILE A 36 25.26 22.11 -27.99
C ILE A 36 24.94 23.59 -27.71
N VAL A 37 25.34 24.50 -28.59
CA VAL A 37 25.06 25.94 -28.43
C VAL A 37 23.55 26.21 -28.44
N LEU A 38 22.79 25.57 -29.35
CA LEU A 38 21.34 25.70 -29.40
C LEU A 38 20.68 25.14 -28.13
N PHE A 39 21.13 23.98 -27.64
CA PHE A 39 20.64 23.39 -26.42
C PHE A 39 20.89 24.29 -25.21
N LEU A 40 22.09 24.84 -25.06
CA LEU A 40 22.43 25.78 -23.98
C LEU A 40 21.63 27.09 -24.08
N PHE A 41 21.37 27.57 -25.29
CA PHE A 41 20.50 28.74 -25.50
C PHE A 41 19.06 28.46 -25.04
N VAL A 42 18.48 27.31 -25.41
CA VAL A 42 17.14 26.90 -24.96
C VAL A 42 17.08 26.74 -23.44
N VAL A 43 18.10 26.14 -22.81
CA VAL A 43 18.18 26.03 -21.35
C VAL A 43 18.26 27.42 -20.71
N SER A 44 19.07 28.33 -21.25
CA SER A 44 19.18 29.72 -20.77
C SER A 44 17.84 30.47 -20.86
N VAL A 45 17.11 30.33 -21.98
CA VAL A 45 15.77 30.90 -22.16
C VAL A 45 14.76 30.27 -21.19
N CYS A 46 14.77 28.95 -21.01
CA CYS A 46 13.92 28.26 -20.05
C CYS A 46 14.17 28.73 -18.61
N LEU A 47 15.44 28.93 -18.23
CA LEU A 47 15.81 29.45 -16.92
C LEU A 47 15.40 30.92 -16.74
N THR A 48 15.60 31.77 -17.75
CA THR A 48 15.16 33.18 -17.67
C THR A 48 13.65 33.33 -17.68
N CYS A 49 12.90 32.49 -18.39
CA CYS A 49 11.44 32.45 -18.36
C CYS A 49 10.89 31.97 -17.00
N ARG A 50 11.54 30.98 -16.37
CA ARG A 50 11.17 30.54 -15.00
C ARG A 50 11.49 31.61 -13.94
N CYS A 51 12.60 32.33 -14.09
CA CYS A 51 12.96 33.44 -13.19
C CYS A 51 12.06 34.69 -13.36
N ARG A 52 11.53 34.96 -14.55
CA ARG A 52 10.57 36.06 -14.77
C ARG A 52 9.17 35.79 -14.21
N SER A 53 8.75 34.52 -14.16
CA SER A 53 7.45 34.14 -13.59
C SER A 53 7.44 34.17 -12.04
N GLY A 54 8.61 33.97 -11.41
CA GLY A 54 8.75 34.02 -9.94
C GLY A 54 8.84 35.42 -9.30
N SER A 55 9.05 36.48 -10.10
CA SER A 55 9.35 37.83 -9.58
C SER A 55 8.13 38.72 -9.32
N ARG A 56 6.92 38.36 -9.78
CA ARG A 56 5.71 39.20 -9.61
C ARG A 56 4.89 38.97 -8.33
N ARG A 57 5.29 38.08 -7.42
CA ARG A 57 4.47 37.74 -6.23
C ARG A 57 5.07 38.00 -4.84
N ARG A 58 6.24 38.65 -4.74
CA ARG A 58 6.81 39.03 -3.43
C ARG A 58 7.33 40.47 -3.43
N SER A 59 6.39 41.41 -3.33
CA SER A 59 6.67 42.82 -3.02
C SER A 59 5.61 43.35 -2.05
N ARG A 60 5.64 42.86 -0.80
CA ARG A 60 5.14 43.59 0.38
C ARG A 60 5.51 42.83 1.66
N LYS A 61 6.70 43.11 2.21
CA LYS A 61 6.96 43.29 3.64
C LYS A 61 8.44 43.66 3.87
N ARG A 62 8.65 44.54 4.85
CA ARG A 62 9.83 45.39 5.12
C ARG A 62 11.05 44.62 5.70
N ARG A 63 12.26 45.17 5.43
CA ARG A 63 13.61 44.93 6.04
C ARG A 63 13.70 45.47 7.50
N PRO A 64 14.84 45.40 8.25
CA PRO A 64 16.24 44.91 7.99
C PRO A 64 16.77 43.96 9.12
N ALA A 65 18.01 43.45 9.25
CA ALA A 65 19.27 43.28 8.47
C ALA A 65 20.24 42.33 9.25
N ALA A 66 21.33 41.93 8.56
CA ALA A 66 22.61 41.32 9.01
C ALA A 66 22.65 39.77 9.15
N ALA A 67 23.73 39.05 8.83
CA ALA A 67 24.90 39.22 7.96
C ALA A 67 25.59 37.84 7.83
N ALA A 68 26.27 37.62 6.70
CA ALA A 68 27.46 36.76 6.50
C ALA A 68 27.35 35.24 6.22
N ALA A 69 28.14 34.89 5.19
CA ALA A 69 28.87 33.64 4.88
C ALA A 69 28.18 32.47 4.15
N ALA A 70 28.71 32.15 2.98
CA ALA A 70 28.48 30.94 2.20
C ALA A 70 29.76 30.07 2.15
N PRO A 71 29.63 28.74 2.00
CA PRO A 71 30.43 28.06 0.97
C PRO A 71 29.68 26.95 0.18
N ALA A 72 30.02 26.87 -1.13
CA ALA A 72 30.20 25.73 -2.07
C ALA A 72 29.31 24.45 -2.08
N PRO A 73 29.21 23.72 -3.23
CA PRO A 73 27.98 23.05 -3.68
C PRO A 73 27.85 21.56 -3.30
N ALA A 74 26.60 21.12 -3.11
CA ALA A 74 26.20 19.74 -2.83
C ALA A 74 25.71 19.00 -4.10
N PRO A 75 25.82 17.65 -4.17
CA PRO A 75 25.36 16.84 -5.29
C PRO A 75 23.84 16.58 -5.27
N ALA A 76 23.32 16.15 -6.42
CA ALA A 76 21.91 16.07 -6.82
C ALA A 76 20.94 15.48 -5.77
N GLU A 77 19.90 16.27 -5.49
CA GLU A 77 18.81 16.01 -4.57
C GLU A 77 17.75 15.09 -5.20
N ILE A 78 17.44 14.00 -4.51
CA ILE A 78 16.30 13.11 -4.78
C ILE A 78 15.06 13.79 -4.17
N GLN A 79 14.08 14.14 -5.00
CA GLN A 79 12.83 14.74 -4.53
C GLN A 79 12.00 13.71 -3.75
N ILE A 80 11.85 13.96 -2.45
CA ILE A 80 10.87 13.33 -1.56
C ILE A 80 9.90 14.45 -1.17
N ASP A 81 8.67 14.37 -1.65
CA ASP A 81 7.61 15.32 -1.28
C ASP A 81 7.22 15.06 0.18
N ILE A 82 7.53 16.02 1.05
CA ILE A 82 7.06 16.08 2.43
C ILE A 82 5.78 16.92 2.41
N GLY A 83 4.68 16.31 2.81
CA GLY A 83 3.34 16.90 2.82
C GLY A 83 3.30 18.22 3.60
N GLY A 84 2.77 19.25 2.94
CA GLY A 84 2.41 20.53 3.53
C GLY A 84 1.07 20.98 2.98
N LYS A 85 0.09 21.17 3.87
CA LYS A 85 -1.26 21.69 3.61
C LYS A 85 -1.26 22.85 2.61
N SER A 86 -2.09 22.75 1.58
CA SER A 86 -2.53 23.90 0.79
C SER A 86 -4.02 23.79 0.49
N ASP A 87 -4.80 24.67 1.13
CA ASP A 87 -6.23 24.87 0.88
C ASP A 87 -6.50 25.17 -0.59
N HIS A 88 -7.40 24.40 -1.21
CA HIS A 88 -7.92 24.67 -2.54
C HIS A 88 -9.43 24.91 -2.47
N ARG A 89 -9.81 26.16 -2.16
CA ARG A 89 -11.17 26.67 -2.33
C ARG A 89 -11.48 26.86 -3.82
N VAL A 90 -12.41 26.07 -4.36
CA VAL A 90 -12.93 26.23 -5.72
C VAL A 90 -13.98 27.35 -5.74
N VAL A 91 -13.83 28.30 -6.65
CA VAL A 91 -14.80 29.36 -6.94
C VAL A 91 -15.52 29.01 -8.25
N PHE A 92 -16.84 28.92 -8.20
CA PHE A 92 -17.68 28.79 -9.38
C PHE A 92 -17.74 30.12 -10.13
N SER A 93 -17.51 30.07 -11.45
CA SER A 93 -17.89 31.17 -12.36
C SER A 93 -19.04 30.69 -13.22
N GLU A 94 -20.23 31.23 -12.97
CA GLU A 94 -21.33 31.28 -13.94
C GLU A 94 -20.97 32.26 -15.07
N GLY A 95 -21.27 31.86 -16.31
CA GLY A 95 -21.07 32.67 -17.51
C GLY A 95 -22.06 32.24 -18.58
N GLY A 96 -23.06 33.08 -18.84
CA GLY A 96 -24.27 32.69 -19.57
C GLY A 96 -24.18 32.66 -21.10
N SER A 97 -25.22 32.02 -21.64
CA SER A 97 -26.00 32.38 -22.84
C SER A 97 -25.34 32.35 -24.23
N GLN A 98 -25.87 31.50 -25.11
CA GLN A 98 -26.49 31.94 -26.38
C GLN A 98 -27.35 30.83 -27.02
N ARG A 99 -28.59 31.19 -27.37
CA ARG A 99 -29.53 30.45 -28.25
C ARG A 99 -29.07 30.48 -29.71
N PRO A 100 -29.67 29.66 -30.61
CA PRO A 100 -30.68 30.25 -31.50
C PRO A 100 -31.95 29.40 -31.73
N LEU A 101 -32.98 30.11 -32.18
CA LEU A 101 -34.33 29.67 -32.58
C LEU A 101 -34.41 29.36 -34.08
N GLY A 102 -35.26 28.39 -34.44
CA GLY A 102 -36.33 28.54 -35.45
C GLY A 102 -36.08 28.11 -36.90
N GLY A 103 -37.06 27.41 -37.48
CA GLY A 103 -37.31 27.38 -38.93
C GLY A 103 -37.90 26.07 -39.50
N SER A 104 -39.15 26.11 -39.96
CA SER A 104 -40.01 25.00 -40.43
C SER A 104 -40.00 24.77 -41.97
N ALA A 105 -40.76 23.72 -42.39
CA ALA A 105 -41.39 23.45 -43.72
C ALA A 105 -40.57 22.68 -44.77
N ALA A 106 -41.10 21.85 -45.68
CA ALA A 106 -42.37 21.10 -45.87
C ALA A 106 -42.24 20.17 -47.12
N THR A 107 -43.06 19.10 -47.22
CA THR A 107 -43.57 18.38 -48.45
C THR A 107 -42.59 17.63 -49.38
N SER A 108 -42.87 16.51 -50.09
CA SER A 108 -44.05 15.65 -50.37
C SER A 108 -43.66 14.48 -51.32
N GLY A 109 -44.38 13.34 -51.28
CA GLY A 109 -44.63 12.37 -52.38
C GLY A 109 -43.52 11.33 -52.69
N GLY A 110 -43.74 10.05 -53.01
CA GLY A 110 -44.92 9.20 -53.24
C GLY A 110 -44.46 7.76 -53.62
N GLU A 111 -45.34 6.75 -53.42
CA GLU A 111 -45.53 5.41 -54.07
C GLU A 111 -44.34 4.68 -54.75
N SER A 112 -44.11 3.35 -54.76
CA SER A 112 -44.86 2.10 -54.56
C SER A 112 -43.87 0.91 -54.72
N GLY A 113 -44.26 -0.33 -54.35
CA GLY A 113 -43.65 -1.55 -54.91
C GLY A 113 -43.15 -2.63 -53.93
N ARG A 114 -43.83 -3.78 -53.90
CA ARG A 114 -43.44 -5.04 -53.23
C ARG A 114 -42.45 -5.84 -54.08
N SER A 115 -41.48 -6.52 -53.46
CA SER A 115 -41.23 -7.99 -53.57
C SER A 115 -39.90 -8.41 -52.94
N ASP A 116 -39.89 -9.65 -52.46
CA ASP A 116 -38.90 -10.37 -51.67
C ASP A 116 -37.49 -10.53 -52.27
N GLY A 117 -36.49 -10.76 -51.41
CA GLY A 117 -35.19 -11.32 -51.80
C GLY A 117 -34.07 -11.05 -50.81
N ALA A 118 -33.63 -12.09 -50.11
CA ALA A 118 -32.56 -12.07 -49.12
C ALA A 118 -31.16 -11.80 -49.73
N SER A 119 -30.36 -10.93 -49.10
CA SER A 119 -28.94 -11.17 -48.76
C SER A 119 -28.29 -9.97 -48.05
N SER A 120 -27.75 -10.26 -46.86
CA SER A 120 -26.52 -9.77 -46.22
C SER A 120 -26.05 -8.30 -46.32
N VAL A 121 -25.70 -7.80 -45.12
CA VAL A 121 -24.73 -6.78 -44.67
C VAL A 121 -25.04 -5.28 -44.69
N ALA A 122 -24.80 -4.71 -43.48
CA ALA A 122 -24.51 -3.33 -43.09
C ALA A 122 -25.70 -2.39 -42.77
N SER A 123 -25.91 -2.13 -41.48
CA SER A 123 -26.17 -0.76 -41.04
C SER A 123 -25.65 -0.47 -39.63
N ALA A 124 -25.00 0.69 -39.59
CA ALA A 124 -24.24 1.29 -38.52
C ALA A 124 -25.04 1.53 -37.25
N GLY A 125 -24.39 1.22 -36.12
CA GLY A 125 -24.81 1.65 -34.80
C GLY A 125 -24.50 3.13 -34.55
N GLY A 126 -25.37 3.75 -33.78
CA GLY A 126 -25.21 5.08 -33.20
C GLY A 126 -25.62 5.10 -31.74
N GLY A 127 -25.31 4.04 -30.99
CA GLY A 127 -25.38 4.03 -29.53
C GLY A 127 -23.96 4.15 -29.00
N ARG A 128 -23.64 5.24 -28.27
CA ARG A 128 -22.48 5.27 -27.40
C ARG A 128 -22.68 4.18 -26.35
N GLY A 129 -22.13 2.99 -26.62
CA GLY A 129 -22.01 1.94 -25.63
C GLY A 129 -21.18 2.45 -24.44
N PRO A 130 -21.36 1.85 -23.25
CA PRO A 130 -20.53 2.16 -22.11
C PRO A 130 -19.05 1.99 -22.49
N PRO A 131 -18.13 2.78 -21.92
CA PRO A 131 -16.71 2.67 -22.23
C PRO A 131 -16.23 1.25 -21.99
N GLU A 132 -15.24 0.85 -22.78
CA GLU A 132 -14.55 -0.44 -22.89
C GLU A 132 -13.85 -0.87 -21.57
N VAL A 133 -14.60 -0.96 -20.49
CA VAL A 133 -14.22 -1.45 -19.15
C VAL A 133 -15.30 -2.42 -18.62
N SER A 134 -16.40 -2.59 -19.37
CA SER A 134 -17.54 -3.46 -19.09
C SER A 134 -17.24 -4.97 -19.13
N HIS A 135 -15.99 -5.38 -19.39
CA HIS A 135 -15.57 -6.78 -19.46
C HIS A 135 -15.04 -7.38 -18.13
N LEU A 136 -14.96 -6.62 -17.03
CA LEU A 136 -14.35 -7.12 -15.80
C LEU A 136 -15.27 -8.05 -14.97
N GLY A 137 -16.58 -8.07 -15.26
CA GLY A 137 -17.52 -9.12 -14.82
C GLY A 137 -17.65 -9.33 -13.31
N TRP A 138 -17.26 -8.35 -12.49
CA TRP A 138 -17.18 -8.51 -11.04
C TRP A 138 -17.46 -7.18 -10.30
N GLY A 139 -18.13 -7.27 -9.13
CA GLY A 139 -18.44 -6.14 -8.25
C GLY A 139 -19.67 -5.34 -8.66
N HIS A 140 -20.14 -4.45 -7.77
CA HIS A 140 -21.19 -3.49 -8.10
C HIS A 140 -20.61 -2.33 -8.92
N TRP A 141 -21.34 -1.91 -9.96
CA TRP A 141 -20.97 -0.74 -10.75
C TRP A 141 -21.76 0.43 -10.20
N TYR A 142 -21.04 1.32 -9.54
CA TYR A 142 -21.62 2.54 -9.00
C TYR A 142 -21.54 3.65 -10.03
N THR A 143 -22.56 4.47 -10.08
CA THR A 143 -22.51 5.74 -10.82
C THR A 143 -21.78 6.80 -10.01
N LEU A 144 -21.22 7.81 -10.67
CA LEU A 144 -20.58 8.92 -9.96
C LEU A 144 -21.58 9.62 -9.04
N ARG A 145 -22.81 9.81 -9.53
CA ARG A 145 -23.90 10.44 -8.78
C ARG A 145 -24.22 9.68 -7.48
N GLU A 146 -24.33 8.36 -7.53
CA GLU A 146 -24.57 7.55 -6.32
C GLU A 146 -23.46 7.72 -5.28
N LEU A 147 -22.20 7.81 -5.72
CA LEU A 147 -21.07 7.98 -4.82
C LEU A 147 -20.96 9.42 -4.28
N GLU A 148 -21.30 10.42 -5.09
CA GLU A 148 -21.43 11.81 -4.63
C GLU A 148 -22.54 11.93 -3.60
N GLU A 149 -23.73 11.37 -3.85
CA GLU A 149 -24.84 11.35 -2.88
C GLU A 149 -24.44 10.61 -1.59
N ALA A 150 -23.70 9.50 -1.69
CA ALA A 150 -23.26 8.75 -0.52
C ALA A 150 -22.16 9.45 0.31
N THR A 151 -21.44 10.41 -0.25
CA THR A 151 -20.28 11.08 0.38
C THR A 151 -20.49 12.58 0.59
N ASP A 152 -21.74 13.05 0.46
CA ASP A 152 -22.12 14.47 0.52
C ASP A 152 -21.35 15.34 -0.49
N GLY A 153 -21.17 14.83 -1.71
CA GLY A 153 -20.46 15.50 -2.79
C GLY A 153 -18.94 15.40 -2.66
N LEU A 154 -18.41 14.29 -2.12
CA LEU A 154 -16.99 14.12 -1.80
C LEU A 154 -16.48 15.23 -0.86
N ALA A 155 -17.26 15.53 0.18
CA ALA A 155 -16.96 16.59 1.12
C ALA A 155 -15.71 16.31 1.96
N GLU A 156 -14.95 17.36 2.30
CA GLU A 156 -13.72 17.26 3.11
C GLU A 156 -13.98 16.68 4.50
N GLU A 157 -15.15 16.94 5.09
CA GLU A 157 -15.58 16.38 6.39
C GLU A 157 -15.71 14.85 6.40
N ASN A 158 -15.90 14.25 5.23
CA ASN A 158 -15.99 12.80 5.06
C ASN A 158 -14.63 12.16 4.75
N VAL A 159 -13.53 12.91 4.68
CA VAL A 159 -12.19 12.36 4.40
C VAL A 159 -11.70 11.54 5.60
N ILE A 160 -11.38 10.27 5.34
CA ILE A 160 -10.82 9.33 6.31
C ILE A 160 -9.36 8.95 6.02
N GLY A 161 -8.84 9.34 4.85
CA GLY A 161 -7.44 9.15 4.49
C GLY A 161 -7.08 9.90 3.21
N GLU A 162 -5.86 10.44 3.17
CA GLU A 162 -5.30 11.14 2.01
C GLU A 162 -3.85 10.68 1.82
N GLY A 163 -3.45 10.41 0.57
CA GLY A 163 -2.08 10.04 0.27
C GLY A 163 -1.78 10.01 -1.22
N GLY A 164 -0.58 9.51 -1.56
CA GLY A 164 -0.10 9.44 -2.94
C GLY A 164 -0.90 8.54 -3.88
N TYR A 165 -1.98 7.91 -3.41
CA TYR A 165 -2.90 7.07 -4.20
C TYR A 165 -4.30 7.68 -4.33
N GLY A 166 -4.50 8.90 -3.83
CA GLY A 166 -5.79 9.60 -3.84
C GLY A 166 -6.38 9.82 -2.45
N ILE A 167 -7.68 10.12 -2.43
CA ILE A 167 -8.42 10.48 -1.23
C ILE A 167 -9.48 9.41 -0.95
N VAL A 168 -9.59 9.00 0.30
CA VAL A 168 -10.59 8.04 0.78
C VAL A 168 -11.63 8.78 1.60
N TYR A 169 -12.89 8.64 1.19
CA TYR A 169 -14.04 9.23 1.85
C TYR A 169 -14.85 8.14 2.56
N ARG A 170 -15.39 8.44 3.74
CA ARG A 170 -16.48 7.67 4.33
C ARG A 170 -17.77 8.01 3.58
N GLY A 171 -18.50 7.00 3.17
CA GLY A 171 -19.82 7.17 2.54
C GLY A 171 -20.88 6.29 3.18
N VAL A 172 -22.14 6.67 3.00
CA VAL A 172 -23.31 5.88 3.38
C VAL A 172 -24.17 5.71 2.14
N LEU A 173 -24.25 4.48 1.63
CA LEU A 173 -25.08 4.15 0.47
C LEU A 173 -26.58 4.28 0.81
N ALA A 174 -27.43 4.35 -0.22
CA ALA A 174 -28.88 4.52 -0.06
C ALA A 174 -29.55 3.41 0.77
N ASP A 175 -28.95 2.21 0.83
CA ASP A 175 -29.41 1.08 1.64
C ASP A 175 -28.92 1.15 3.11
N GLY A 176 -28.19 2.21 3.48
CA GLY A 176 -27.59 2.39 4.80
C GLY A 176 -26.22 1.74 4.97
N THR A 177 -25.69 1.06 3.94
CA THR A 177 -24.37 0.42 4.00
C THR A 177 -23.28 1.48 4.07
N VAL A 178 -22.45 1.42 5.12
CA VAL A 178 -21.29 2.30 5.28
C VAL A 178 -20.11 1.76 4.44
N VAL A 179 -19.53 2.62 3.62
CA VAL A 179 -18.47 2.27 2.67
C VAL A 179 -17.28 3.22 2.76
N ALA A 180 -16.13 2.77 2.27
CA ALA A 180 -14.96 3.61 2.03
C ALA A 180 -14.80 3.82 0.52
N VAL A 181 -14.89 5.09 0.08
CA VAL A 181 -14.86 5.50 -1.33
C VAL A 181 -13.49 6.10 -1.63
N LYS A 182 -12.62 5.33 -2.29
CA LYS A 182 -11.27 5.75 -2.68
C LYS A 182 -11.30 6.37 -4.07
N ASN A 183 -11.14 7.69 -4.14
CA ASN A 183 -11.04 8.44 -5.38
C ASN A 183 -9.57 8.57 -5.80
N LEU A 184 -9.19 7.97 -6.93
CA LEU A 184 -7.81 7.98 -7.43
C LEU A 184 -7.54 9.28 -8.21
N LEU A 185 -6.86 10.24 -7.56
CA LEU A 185 -6.64 11.60 -8.08
C LEU A 185 -5.30 11.78 -8.83
N ASN A 186 -4.49 10.73 -8.97
CA ASN A 186 -3.17 10.81 -9.60
C ASN A 186 -3.24 11.15 -11.10
N ASN A 187 -2.08 11.50 -11.68
CA ASN A 187 -1.91 11.62 -13.14
C ASN A 187 -2.68 10.51 -13.86
N ARG A 188 -3.52 10.88 -14.83
CA ARG A 188 -4.51 9.99 -15.47
C ARG A 188 -3.98 8.60 -15.83
N GLY A 189 -2.74 8.50 -16.33
CA GLY A 189 -2.13 7.23 -16.69
C GLY A 189 -1.66 6.36 -15.52
N GLN A 190 -1.35 6.93 -14.35
CA GLN A 190 -1.02 6.19 -13.13
C GLN A 190 -2.29 5.73 -12.42
N ALA A 191 -3.27 6.63 -12.25
CA ALA A 191 -4.56 6.29 -11.66
C ALA A 191 -5.26 5.13 -12.39
N GLU A 192 -5.19 5.10 -13.73
CA GLU A 192 -5.77 4.00 -14.51
C GLU A 192 -5.02 2.67 -14.32
N LYS A 193 -3.69 2.69 -14.13
CA LYS A 193 -2.89 1.49 -13.86
C LYS A 193 -3.19 0.92 -12.48
N ASP A 194 -3.23 1.80 -11.48
CA ASP A 194 -3.51 1.42 -10.09
C ASP A 194 -4.94 0.89 -9.98
N PHE A 195 -5.91 1.55 -10.63
CA PHE A 195 -7.29 1.09 -10.74
C PHE A 195 -7.41 -0.32 -11.34
N LYS A 196 -6.84 -0.52 -12.56
CA LYS A 196 -6.93 -1.82 -13.26
C LYS A 196 -6.34 -2.94 -12.42
N MET A 197 -5.21 -2.67 -11.78
CA MET A 197 -4.51 -3.65 -10.99
C MET A 197 -5.25 -3.96 -9.67
N GLU A 198 -5.79 -2.97 -8.95
CA GLU A 198 -6.61 -3.23 -7.76
C GLU A 198 -7.83 -4.09 -8.14
N VAL A 199 -8.57 -3.73 -9.21
CA VAL A 199 -9.74 -4.51 -9.65
C VAL A 199 -9.36 -5.94 -10.08
N GLU A 200 -8.23 -6.13 -10.78
CA GLU A 200 -7.75 -7.44 -11.21
C GLU A 200 -7.30 -8.33 -10.04
N VAL A 201 -6.60 -7.74 -9.06
CA VAL A 201 -6.00 -8.45 -7.92
C VAL A 201 -7.02 -8.70 -6.81
N ILE A 202 -7.60 -7.64 -6.24
CA ILE A 202 -8.45 -7.76 -5.04
C ILE A 202 -9.89 -8.09 -5.40
N GLY A 203 -10.31 -7.84 -6.64
CA GLY A 203 -11.68 -8.12 -7.04
C GLY A 203 -12.06 -9.57 -6.79
N ARG A 204 -11.25 -10.53 -7.21
CA ARG A 204 -11.62 -11.95 -7.11
C ARG A 204 -11.32 -12.59 -5.76
N VAL A 205 -10.75 -11.84 -4.81
CA VAL A 205 -10.24 -12.37 -3.55
C VAL A 205 -11.17 -11.99 -2.41
N ARG A 206 -11.57 -12.99 -1.60
CA ARG A 206 -12.35 -12.77 -0.38
C ARG A 206 -11.65 -13.44 0.79
N HIS A 207 -11.25 -12.65 1.77
CA HIS A 207 -10.63 -13.14 2.98
C HIS A 207 -10.98 -12.29 4.18
N LYS A 208 -11.09 -12.91 5.36
CA LYS A 208 -11.40 -12.20 6.61
C LYS A 208 -10.33 -11.16 6.98
N ASN A 209 -9.07 -11.41 6.62
CA ASN A 209 -7.94 -10.52 6.89
C ASN A 209 -7.53 -9.64 5.69
N LEU A 210 -8.40 -9.48 4.70
CA LEU A 210 -8.24 -8.49 3.64
C LEU A 210 -9.44 -7.54 3.64
N VAL A 211 -9.21 -6.28 3.27
CA VAL A 211 -10.31 -5.34 3.03
C VAL A 211 -10.99 -5.71 1.73
N ARG A 212 -12.30 -5.94 1.80
CA ARG A 212 -13.11 -6.34 0.66
C ARG A 212 -13.42 -5.16 -0.24
N LEU A 213 -13.07 -5.29 -1.52
CA LEU A 213 -13.58 -4.43 -2.58
C LEU A 213 -15.05 -4.82 -2.86
N LEU A 214 -15.95 -3.85 -2.87
CA LEU A 214 -17.39 -4.03 -3.10
C LEU A 214 -17.76 -3.73 -4.54
N GLY A 215 -17.08 -2.76 -5.15
CA GLY A 215 -17.35 -2.33 -6.51
C GLY A 215 -16.50 -1.13 -6.90
N TYR A 216 -16.86 -0.50 -8.01
CA TYR A 216 -16.10 0.59 -8.58
C TYR A 216 -16.98 1.53 -9.42
N CYS A 217 -16.47 2.72 -9.71
CA CYS A 217 -17.03 3.69 -10.64
C CYS A 217 -15.97 4.10 -11.67
N VAL A 218 -16.38 4.10 -12.94
CA VAL A 218 -15.57 4.51 -14.10
C VAL A 218 -16.42 5.46 -14.96
N GLU A 219 -16.36 6.75 -14.64
CA GLU A 219 -17.09 7.79 -15.37
C GLU A 219 -16.15 8.94 -15.76
N GLY A 220 -16.01 9.17 -17.06
CA GLY A 220 -15.08 10.18 -17.58
C GLY A 220 -13.66 9.99 -17.07
N ALA A 221 -13.14 10.98 -16.35
CA ALA A 221 -11.82 10.95 -15.72
C ALA A 221 -11.80 10.28 -14.34
N TYR A 222 -12.96 10.05 -13.72
CA TYR A 222 -13.04 9.48 -12.38
C TYR A 222 -12.74 7.98 -12.40
N ARG A 223 -11.88 7.56 -11.47
CA ARG A 223 -11.57 6.16 -11.16
C ARG A 223 -11.74 6.02 -9.66
N ILE A 224 -12.88 5.47 -9.26
CA ILE A 224 -13.26 5.38 -7.85
C ILE A 224 -13.44 3.91 -7.49
N LEU A 225 -12.89 3.51 -6.35
CA LEU A 225 -13.00 2.17 -5.80
C LEU A 225 -13.81 2.21 -4.51
N VAL A 226 -14.74 1.28 -4.34
CA VAL A 226 -15.65 1.25 -3.20
C VAL A 226 -15.34 0.01 -2.37
N TYR A 227 -14.90 0.23 -1.14
CA TYR A 227 -14.48 -0.79 -0.18
C TYR A 227 -15.49 -0.90 0.97
N GLU A 228 -15.45 -2.03 1.68
CA GLU A 228 -16.08 -2.11 3.00
C GLU A 228 -15.45 -1.07 3.94
N TYR A 229 -16.27 -0.43 4.77
CA TYR A 229 -15.76 0.48 5.79
C TYR A 229 -15.27 -0.30 7.02
N VAL A 230 -14.04 0.00 7.47
CA VAL A 230 -13.41 -0.65 8.62
C VAL A 230 -13.27 0.36 9.77
N GLY A 231 -14.05 0.15 10.83
CA GLY A 231 -14.43 1.23 11.76
C GLY A 231 -13.38 1.72 12.77
N ARG A 232 -12.29 0.99 13.06
CA ARG A 232 -11.27 1.46 14.01
C ARG A 232 -10.08 2.17 13.34
N GLY A 233 -10.15 2.46 12.05
CA GLY A 233 -9.04 3.09 11.33
C GLY A 233 -7.85 2.16 11.13
N ASN A 234 -6.66 2.74 11.02
CA ASN A 234 -5.43 2.00 10.71
C ASN A 234 -4.53 1.79 11.93
N LEU A 235 -3.66 0.78 11.88
CA LEU A 235 -2.79 0.39 12.98
C LEU A 235 -1.76 1.47 13.37
N GLU A 236 -1.32 2.28 12.41
CA GLU A 236 -0.38 3.38 12.66
C GLU A 236 -0.95 4.38 13.68
N GLN A 237 -2.24 4.72 13.56
CA GLN A 237 -2.94 5.57 14.53
C GLN A 237 -2.97 4.99 15.95
N TRP A 238 -3.07 3.66 16.08
CA TRP A 238 -3.08 3.00 17.40
C TRP A 238 -1.68 2.81 18.00
N LEU A 239 -0.65 2.72 17.17
CA LEU A 239 0.74 2.58 17.64
C LEU A 239 1.37 3.95 17.94
N HIS A 240 1.13 4.95 17.09
CA HIS A 240 1.87 6.22 17.13
C HIS A 240 0.97 7.45 17.31
N GLY A 241 -0.34 7.27 17.39
CA GLY A 241 -1.29 8.37 17.66
C GLY A 241 -1.17 8.93 19.07
N ASP A 242 -1.86 10.06 19.30
CA ASP A 242 -1.76 10.82 20.55
C ASP A 242 -2.14 9.97 21.77
N PRO A 243 -1.21 9.75 22.73
CA PRO A 243 -1.40 8.86 23.88
C PRO A 243 -2.55 9.26 24.83
N GLY A 244 -3.03 10.51 24.74
CA GLY A 244 -4.05 11.04 25.65
C GLY A 244 -5.48 10.63 25.34
N CYS A 245 -5.74 10.06 24.15
CA CYS A 245 -7.09 9.79 23.68
C CYS A 245 -7.45 8.29 23.64
N VAL A 246 -6.47 7.40 23.81
CA VAL A 246 -6.60 5.99 23.45
C VAL A 246 -5.70 5.11 24.31
N ASP A 247 -6.26 4.05 24.90
CA ASP A 247 -5.47 3.04 25.63
C ASP A 247 -4.52 2.28 24.68
N PRO A 248 -3.26 2.04 25.08
CA PRO A 248 -2.31 1.28 24.27
C PRO A 248 -2.82 -0.14 23.99
N LEU A 249 -2.58 -0.63 22.76
CA LEU A 249 -2.96 -1.99 22.37
C LEU A 249 -2.31 -3.03 23.31
N PRO A 250 -3.10 -3.88 23.99
CA PRO A 250 -2.57 -4.99 24.79
C PRO A 250 -1.79 -5.98 23.93
N TRP A 251 -0.92 -6.76 24.58
CA TRP A 251 -0.06 -7.72 23.89
C TRP A 251 -0.85 -8.73 23.06
N GLU A 252 -1.94 -9.27 23.61
CA GLU A 252 -2.79 -10.26 22.94
C GLU A 252 -3.41 -9.69 21.66
N THR A 253 -3.86 -8.44 21.72
CA THR A 253 -4.39 -7.72 20.55
C THR A 253 -3.30 -7.52 19.49
N ARG A 254 -2.08 -7.11 19.90
CA ARG A 254 -0.93 -6.98 19.00
C ARG A 254 -0.60 -8.31 18.31
N MET A 255 -0.63 -9.42 19.05
CA MET A 255 -0.42 -10.76 18.50
C MET A 255 -1.50 -11.19 17.51
N ASN A 256 -2.76 -10.92 17.81
CA ASN A 256 -3.88 -11.16 16.89
C ASN A 256 -3.72 -10.35 15.60
N ILE A 257 -3.26 -9.11 15.69
CA ILE A 257 -2.99 -8.24 14.54
C ILE A 257 -1.83 -8.78 13.70
N ILE A 258 -0.72 -9.18 14.33
CA ILE A 258 0.43 -9.80 13.66
C ILE A 258 -0.01 -11.06 12.89
N LEU A 259 -0.74 -11.95 13.56
CA LEU A 259 -1.20 -13.21 12.96
C LEU A 259 -2.23 -12.96 11.85
N GLY A 260 -3.20 -12.08 12.08
CA GLY A 260 -4.19 -11.69 11.07
C GLY A 260 -3.55 -11.09 9.84
N THR A 261 -2.56 -10.21 10.03
CA THR A 261 -1.78 -9.61 8.93
C THR A 261 -1.00 -10.67 8.16
N ALA A 262 -0.35 -11.62 8.84
CA ALA A 262 0.36 -12.73 8.18
C ALA A 262 -0.60 -13.59 7.34
N LYS A 263 -1.80 -13.89 7.87
CA LYS A 263 -2.85 -14.63 7.15
C LYS A 263 -3.41 -13.85 5.96
N GLY A 264 -3.54 -12.53 6.08
CA GLY A 264 -3.95 -11.65 4.97
C GLY A 264 -2.87 -11.54 3.89
N ALA A 265 -1.61 -11.44 4.29
CA ALA A 265 -0.47 -11.36 3.38
C ALA A 265 -0.13 -12.70 2.71
N ASP A 266 -0.53 -13.84 3.29
CA ASP A 266 -0.43 -15.14 2.63
C ASP A 266 -1.55 -15.34 1.60
N LEU A 267 -1.47 -14.60 0.51
CA LEU A 267 -2.45 -14.60 -0.59
C LEU A 267 -2.64 -16.00 -1.23
N ARG A 268 -1.72 -16.94 -0.98
CA ARG A 268 -1.83 -18.34 -1.43
C ARG A 268 -2.96 -19.10 -0.72
N LEU A 269 -3.28 -18.74 0.52
CA LEU A 269 -4.35 -19.39 1.31
C LEU A 269 -5.76 -18.92 0.91
N LEU A 270 -5.88 -17.90 0.06
CA LEU A 270 -7.17 -17.23 -0.20
C LEU A 270 -8.05 -17.94 -1.22
N HIS A 271 -7.51 -18.89 -1.97
CA HIS A 271 -8.23 -19.69 -2.97
C HIS A 271 -8.35 -21.17 -2.56
N GLY A 272 -8.69 -21.41 -1.29
CA GLY A 272 -9.16 -22.71 -0.81
C GLY A 272 -10.68 -22.78 -0.84
N GLN A 273 -11.27 -23.30 -1.92
CA GLN A 273 -12.65 -23.80 -1.80
C GLN A 273 -12.63 -25.07 -0.92
N PRO A 274 -13.60 -25.25 -0.01
CA PRO A 274 -13.73 -26.51 0.72
C PRO A 274 -13.89 -27.68 -0.27
N GLY A 275 -12.98 -28.65 -0.23
CA GLY A 275 -13.05 -29.87 -1.05
C GLY A 275 -12.24 -29.89 -2.35
N LEU A 276 -11.50 -28.83 -2.69
CA LEU A 276 -10.56 -28.81 -3.83
C LEU A 276 -9.12 -28.58 -3.33
N PRO A 277 -8.07 -29.19 -3.92
CA PRO A 277 -6.70 -28.86 -3.56
C PRO A 277 -6.46 -27.36 -3.67
N PRO A 278 -5.71 -26.75 -2.73
CA PRO A 278 -5.47 -25.32 -2.70
C PRO A 278 -4.76 -24.89 -3.98
N ARG A 279 -5.54 -24.37 -4.94
CA ARG A 279 -5.01 -23.67 -6.09
C ARG A 279 -4.62 -22.30 -5.54
N GLY A 280 -3.35 -22.15 -5.16
CA GLY A 280 -2.80 -20.83 -4.88
C GLY A 280 -3.17 -19.88 -6.01
N LEU A 281 -3.35 -18.59 -5.70
CA LEU A 281 -3.60 -17.59 -6.72
C LEU A 281 -2.50 -17.67 -7.78
N GLU A 282 -2.86 -18.13 -8.97
CA GLU A 282 -2.03 -18.03 -10.16
C GLU A 282 -2.66 -16.95 -11.05
N PRO A 283 -1.94 -15.85 -11.33
CA PRO A 283 -0.55 -15.53 -10.94
C PRO A 283 -0.40 -15.12 -9.46
N LYS A 284 0.80 -15.30 -8.90
CA LYS A 284 1.09 -14.92 -7.50
C LYS A 284 1.05 -13.39 -7.36
N VAL A 285 0.54 -12.89 -6.25
CA VAL A 285 0.46 -11.44 -5.97
C VAL A 285 1.52 -11.05 -4.94
N VAL A 286 2.20 -9.94 -5.19
CA VAL A 286 3.06 -9.23 -4.23
C VAL A 286 2.41 -7.89 -3.90
N HIS A 287 2.15 -7.62 -2.64
CA HIS A 287 1.48 -6.42 -2.13
C HIS A 287 2.33 -5.17 -2.29
N ARG A 288 3.64 -5.26 -1.98
CA ARG A 288 4.68 -4.22 -2.13
C ARG A 288 4.62 -3.03 -1.17
N ASP A 289 3.49 -2.80 -0.49
CA ASP A 289 3.37 -1.74 0.52
C ASP A 289 2.78 -2.23 1.85
N VAL A 290 3.31 -3.32 2.40
CA VAL A 290 2.92 -3.81 3.74
C VAL A 290 3.51 -2.89 4.81
N LYS A 291 2.66 -2.19 5.55
CA LYS A 291 3.03 -1.21 6.61
C LYS A 291 1.86 -0.95 7.55
N ALA A 292 2.10 -0.33 8.70
CA ALA A 292 1.07 -0.09 9.72
C ALA A 292 -0.13 0.74 9.19
N SER A 293 0.08 1.75 8.36
CA SER A 293 -1.02 2.55 7.77
C SER A 293 -1.93 1.77 6.82
N ASN A 294 -1.46 0.63 6.30
CA ASN A 294 -2.22 -0.25 5.40
C ASN A 294 -2.83 -1.47 6.13
N ILE A 295 -2.76 -1.51 7.46
CA ILE A 295 -3.45 -2.52 8.28
C ILE A 295 -4.62 -1.84 8.96
N LEU A 296 -5.84 -2.15 8.52
CA LEU A 296 -7.07 -1.64 9.13
C LEU A 296 -7.56 -2.59 10.23
N LEU A 297 -8.22 -2.03 11.24
CA LEU A 297 -8.73 -2.78 12.39
C LEU A 297 -10.27 -2.72 12.43
N ASP A 298 -10.91 -3.88 12.47
CA ASP A 298 -12.37 -3.96 12.60
C ASP A 298 -12.85 -3.75 14.05
N GLY A 299 -14.17 -3.74 14.25
CA GLY A 299 -14.77 -3.55 15.58
C GLY A 299 -14.32 -4.57 16.64
N GLN A 300 -13.86 -5.75 16.20
CA GLN A 300 -13.38 -6.86 17.03
C GLN A 300 -11.85 -6.94 17.13
N TRP A 301 -11.13 -5.92 16.64
CA TRP A 301 -9.66 -5.88 16.61
C TRP A 301 -9.00 -6.88 15.68
N ASN A 302 -9.71 -7.40 14.68
CA ASN A 302 -9.08 -8.19 13.64
C ASN A 302 -8.39 -7.28 12.62
N ALA A 303 -7.18 -7.68 12.23
CA ALA A 303 -6.42 -7.01 11.18
C ALA A 303 -6.94 -7.37 9.78
N LYS A 304 -7.09 -6.34 8.94
CA LYS A 304 -7.39 -6.43 7.50
C LYS A 304 -6.34 -5.66 6.71
N VAL A 305 -5.63 -6.34 5.81
CA VAL A 305 -4.67 -5.69 4.91
C VAL A 305 -5.44 -4.94 3.82
N SER A 306 -5.06 -3.68 3.59
CA SER A 306 -5.65 -2.77 2.62
C SER A 306 -4.62 -2.23 1.63
N ASP A 307 -5.10 -1.48 0.64
CA ASP A 307 -4.29 -0.72 -0.33
C ASP A 307 -3.38 -1.56 -1.23
N PHE A 308 -4.02 -2.28 -2.15
CA PHE A 308 -3.34 -3.05 -3.17
C PHE A 308 -2.85 -2.18 -4.33
N GLY A 309 -2.90 -0.85 -4.27
CA GLY A 309 -2.59 0.07 -5.38
C GLY A 309 -1.18 -0.03 -5.95
N LEU A 310 -0.25 -0.64 -5.20
CA LEU A 310 1.11 -0.91 -5.65
C LEU A 310 1.39 -2.37 -6.04
N ALA A 311 0.43 -3.26 -5.84
CA ALA A 311 0.61 -4.68 -6.00
C ALA A 311 1.00 -5.08 -7.43
N LYS A 312 1.64 -6.25 -7.53
CA LYS A 312 2.13 -6.82 -8.79
C LYS A 312 1.83 -8.30 -8.87
N LEU A 313 1.44 -8.73 -10.07
CA LEU A 313 1.28 -10.13 -10.44
C LEU A 313 2.63 -10.67 -10.92
N LEU A 314 3.07 -11.78 -10.34
CA LEU A 314 4.21 -12.57 -10.79
C LEU A 314 3.70 -13.70 -11.68
N CYS A 315 4.15 -13.73 -12.94
CA CYS A 315 3.87 -14.85 -13.84
C CYS A 315 4.42 -16.16 -13.27
N SER A 316 3.68 -17.26 -13.41
CA SER A 316 3.98 -18.57 -12.79
C SER A 316 5.39 -19.11 -13.11
N GLU A 317 5.99 -18.69 -14.23
CA GLU A 317 7.34 -19.10 -14.64
C GLU A 317 8.48 -18.30 -14.00
N ARG A 318 8.20 -17.15 -13.36
CA ARG A 318 9.23 -16.25 -12.83
C ARG A 318 9.11 -16.08 -11.32
N SER A 319 10.26 -16.13 -10.63
CA SER A 319 10.35 -15.89 -9.17
C SER A 319 10.40 -14.41 -8.78
N TYR A 320 10.53 -13.51 -9.78
CA TYR A 320 10.64 -12.07 -9.58
C TYR A 320 10.01 -11.29 -10.73
N VAL A 321 9.69 -10.03 -10.46
CA VAL A 321 9.32 -9.03 -11.47
C VAL A 321 10.25 -7.83 -11.37
N THR A 322 10.87 -7.44 -12.48
CA THR A 322 11.66 -6.20 -12.54
C THR A 322 10.71 -5.02 -12.67
N THR A 323 10.75 -4.10 -11.72
CA THR A 323 9.89 -2.92 -11.72
C THR A 323 10.59 -1.74 -11.06
N ARG A 324 10.10 -0.51 -11.30
CA ARG A 324 10.60 0.67 -10.58
C ARG A 324 10.54 0.41 -9.07
N VAL A 325 11.49 0.90 -8.29
CA VAL A 325 11.39 0.80 -6.83
C VAL A 325 10.27 1.71 -6.34
N MET A 326 9.27 1.14 -5.67
CA MET A 326 8.19 1.85 -4.97
C MET A 326 7.85 1.10 -3.68
N GLY A 327 7.28 1.81 -2.72
CA GLY A 327 6.97 1.32 -1.38
C GLY A 327 7.41 2.35 -0.33
N THR A 328 7.09 2.08 0.92
CA THR A 328 7.35 3.02 2.02
C THR A 328 8.76 2.84 2.59
N PHE A 329 9.52 3.94 2.69
CA PHE A 329 10.87 3.93 3.24
C PHE A 329 10.90 3.32 4.65
N GLY A 330 11.90 2.48 4.95
CA GLY A 330 11.96 1.69 6.17
C GLY A 330 11.38 0.27 6.04
N TYR A 331 10.35 0.07 5.23
CA TYR A 331 9.76 -1.26 4.97
C TYR A 331 10.33 -1.94 3.71
N VAL A 332 10.90 -1.16 2.79
CA VAL A 332 11.42 -1.69 1.52
C VAL A 332 12.62 -2.62 1.74
N ALA A 333 12.54 -3.84 1.18
CA ALA A 333 13.60 -4.82 1.25
C ALA A 333 14.90 -4.35 0.56
N PRO A 334 16.09 -4.61 1.14
CA PRO A 334 17.36 -4.06 0.66
C PRO A 334 17.73 -4.55 -0.75
N GLU A 335 17.46 -5.80 -1.09
CA GLU A 335 17.71 -6.34 -2.42
C GLU A 335 16.80 -5.70 -3.47
N TYR A 336 15.55 -5.43 -3.11
CA TYR A 336 14.60 -4.77 -4.01
C TYR A 336 14.99 -3.31 -4.24
N ALA A 337 15.37 -2.59 -3.19
CA ALA A 337 15.87 -1.21 -3.30
C ALA A 337 17.09 -1.09 -4.22
N ARG A 338 17.99 -2.07 -4.17
CA ARG A 338 19.23 -2.06 -4.95
C ARG A 338 19.06 -2.53 -6.40
N THR A 339 18.21 -3.53 -6.64
CA THR A 339 18.14 -4.22 -7.94
C THR A 339 16.87 -3.91 -8.75
N GLY A 340 15.82 -3.41 -8.10
CA GLY A 340 14.48 -3.30 -8.70
C GLY A 340 13.78 -4.64 -8.92
N MET A 341 14.36 -5.77 -8.45
CA MET A 341 13.75 -7.10 -8.55
C MET A 341 12.80 -7.30 -7.36
N LEU A 342 11.50 -7.27 -7.63
CA LEU A 342 10.45 -7.48 -6.64
C LEU A 342 10.09 -8.96 -6.57
N THR A 343 9.97 -9.51 -5.35
CA THR A 343 9.63 -10.92 -5.11
C THR A 343 8.61 -11.05 -3.97
N GLU A 344 8.02 -12.24 -3.80
CA GLU A 344 7.20 -12.56 -2.61
C GLU A 344 7.99 -12.34 -1.30
N ARG A 345 9.32 -12.46 -1.33
CA ARG A 345 10.20 -12.27 -0.17
C ARG A 345 10.37 -10.81 0.23
N SER A 346 10.02 -9.88 -0.66
CA SER A 346 10.03 -8.45 -0.36
C SER A 346 8.89 -8.07 0.58
N ASP A 347 7.71 -8.69 0.44
CA ASP A 347 6.60 -8.54 1.39
C ASP A 347 6.92 -9.20 2.74
N VAL A 348 7.62 -10.34 2.73
CA VAL A 348 8.07 -10.98 3.98
C VAL A 348 8.99 -10.05 4.77
N TYR A 349 9.90 -9.34 4.11
CA TYR A 349 10.75 -8.35 4.77
C TYR A 349 9.92 -7.21 5.36
N SER A 350 9.00 -6.65 4.58
CA SER A 350 8.12 -5.56 5.00
C SER A 350 7.26 -5.97 6.22
N PHE A 351 6.74 -7.20 6.21
CA PHE A 351 6.04 -7.80 7.34
C PHE A 351 6.95 -7.95 8.56
N GLY A 352 8.19 -8.37 8.39
CA GLY A 352 9.16 -8.46 9.47
C GLY A 352 9.38 -7.11 10.17
N VAL A 353 9.55 -6.04 9.39
CA VAL A 353 9.64 -4.67 9.90
C VAL A 353 8.37 -4.27 10.66
N LEU A 354 7.19 -4.57 10.10
CA LEU A 354 5.90 -4.31 10.75
C LEU A 354 5.77 -5.04 12.09
N VAL A 355 6.22 -6.29 12.20
CA VAL A 355 6.23 -7.02 13.49
C VAL A 355 7.12 -6.30 14.51
N MET A 356 8.30 -5.84 14.09
CA MET A 356 9.21 -5.09 14.97
C MET A 356 8.59 -3.78 15.45
N GLU A 357 7.90 -3.08 14.55
CA GLU A 357 7.15 -1.86 14.86
C GLU A 357 6.02 -2.12 15.85
N ILE A 358 5.23 -3.18 15.63
CA ILE A 358 4.14 -3.57 16.54
C ILE A 358 4.68 -3.92 17.92
N VAL A 359 5.79 -4.67 18.02
CA VAL A 359 6.34 -5.09 19.33
C VAL A 359 6.94 -3.90 20.09
N SER A 360 7.63 -3.01 19.39
CA SER A 360 8.39 -1.91 20.01
C SER A 360 7.63 -0.60 20.15
N GLY A 361 6.54 -0.41 19.38
CA GLY A 361 5.86 0.87 19.28
C GLY A 361 6.74 1.98 18.69
N ARG A 362 7.86 1.63 18.03
CA ARG A 362 8.75 2.58 17.34
C ARG A 362 8.44 2.61 15.85
N VAL A 363 8.55 3.79 15.25
CA VAL A 363 8.50 3.92 13.78
C VAL A 363 9.75 3.25 13.16
N PRO A 364 9.66 2.69 11.95
CA PRO A 364 10.77 1.97 11.32
C PRO A 364 12.03 2.80 11.07
N VAL A 365 11.86 4.10 10.82
CA VAL A 365 12.94 5.06 10.60
C VAL A 365 12.67 6.32 11.42
N ASP A 366 13.58 6.66 12.33
CA ASP A 366 13.47 7.81 13.21
C ASP A 366 14.79 8.60 13.25
N TYR A 367 14.86 9.69 12.49
CA TYR A 367 16.05 10.56 12.44
C TYR A 367 16.26 11.41 13.70
N THR A 368 15.31 11.41 14.63
CA THR A 368 15.47 12.11 15.91
C THR A 368 16.32 11.31 16.91
N ARG A 369 16.55 10.02 16.62
CA ARG A 369 17.32 9.11 17.46
C ARG A 369 18.83 9.16 17.19
N PRO A 370 19.65 8.72 18.15
CA PRO A 370 21.10 8.61 17.97
C PRO A 370 21.49 7.74 16.76
N PRO A 371 22.68 7.97 16.18
CA PRO A 371 23.24 7.08 15.16
C PRO A 371 23.28 5.62 15.66
N GLY A 372 22.79 4.69 14.84
CA GLY A 372 22.60 3.27 15.20
C GLY A 372 21.19 2.92 15.68
N GLU A 373 20.41 3.90 16.18
CA GLU A 373 19.01 3.72 16.56
C GLU A 373 18.00 4.23 15.53
N VAL A 374 18.50 4.85 14.45
CA VAL A 374 17.66 5.45 13.39
C VAL A 374 16.87 4.37 12.64
N ASN A 375 17.49 3.23 12.36
CA ASN A 375 16.85 2.11 11.68
C ASN A 375 16.39 1.06 12.69
N LEU A 376 15.09 0.79 12.71
CA LEU A 376 14.47 -0.15 13.63
C LEU A 376 15.04 -1.58 13.55
N VAL A 377 15.37 -2.03 12.33
CA VAL A 377 15.91 -3.38 12.11
C VAL A 377 17.31 -3.50 12.70
N ASP A 378 18.16 -2.51 12.49
CA ASP A 378 19.53 -2.52 12.99
C ASP A 378 19.55 -2.42 14.52
N TRP A 379 18.78 -1.48 15.09
CA TRP A 379 18.62 -1.33 16.54
C TRP A 379 18.16 -2.62 17.23
N LEU A 380 17.15 -3.30 16.67
CA LEU A 380 16.61 -4.52 17.26
C LEU A 380 17.62 -5.68 17.15
N LYS A 381 18.34 -5.79 16.03
CA LYS A 381 19.41 -6.79 15.87
C LYS A 381 20.50 -6.62 16.92
N ASP A 382 20.92 -5.39 17.18
CA ASP A 382 21.93 -5.08 18.19
C ASP A 382 21.46 -5.46 19.60
N LEU A 383 20.23 -5.10 19.98
CA LEU A 383 19.66 -5.47 21.28
C LEU A 383 19.52 -6.99 21.47
N VAL A 384 19.12 -7.71 20.43
CA VAL A 384 19.01 -9.18 20.50
C VAL A 384 20.40 -9.83 20.57
N GLY A 385 21.40 -9.29 19.84
CA GLY A 385 22.80 -9.71 19.93
C GLY A 385 23.39 -9.53 21.33
N ASP A 386 23.06 -8.41 21.97
CA ASP A 386 23.43 -8.04 23.34
C ASP A 386 22.68 -8.82 24.44
N ARG A 387 21.77 -9.74 24.06
CA ARG A 387 20.88 -10.48 24.98
C ARG A 387 19.93 -9.58 25.79
N LYS A 388 19.58 -8.40 25.26
CA LYS A 388 18.66 -7.41 25.86
C LYS A 388 17.29 -7.37 25.15
N ALA A 389 16.81 -8.52 24.68
CA ALA A 389 15.58 -8.63 23.90
C ALA A 389 14.32 -8.09 24.61
N GLU A 390 14.31 -8.07 25.95
CA GLU A 390 13.21 -7.52 26.75
C GLU A 390 13.09 -5.99 26.64
N GLN A 391 14.18 -5.29 26.31
CA GLN A 391 14.19 -3.83 26.11
C GLN A 391 13.56 -3.41 24.78
N VAL A 392 13.25 -4.38 23.91
CA VAL A 392 12.59 -4.12 22.62
C VAL A 392 11.11 -3.79 22.82
N VAL A 393 10.51 -4.24 23.92
CA VAL A 393 9.07 -4.13 24.17
C VAL A 393 8.64 -2.67 24.34
N ASP A 394 7.51 -2.31 23.73
CA ASP A 394 6.89 -0.99 23.88
C ASP A 394 6.67 -0.66 25.37
N PRO A 395 7.30 0.40 25.91
CA PRO A 395 7.14 0.79 27.31
C PRO A 395 5.71 1.17 27.70
N ARG A 396 4.84 1.46 26.72
CA ARG A 396 3.44 1.81 26.95
C ARG A 396 2.53 0.58 27.11
N LEU A 397 3.04 -0.63 26.92
CA LEU A 397 2.25 -1.84 27.09
C LEU A 397 1.73 -1.96 28.54
N PRO A 398 0.42 -2.18 28.75
CA PRO A 398 -0.15 -2.30 30.10
C PRO A 398 0.45 -3.45 30.91
N GLN A 399 0.79 -4.54 30.23
CA GLN A 399 1.41 -5.73 30.80
C GLN A 399 2.56 -6.19 29.90
N ALA A 400 3.67 -6.55 30.52
CA ALA A 400 4.81 -7.11 29.80
C ALA A 400 4.45 -8.47 29.17
N PRO A 401 4.90 -8.75 27.94
CA PRO A 401 4.62 -10.01 27.27
C PRO A 401 5.34 -11.18 27.93
N PRO A 402 4.79 -12.41 27.86
CA PRO A 402 5.49 -13.60 28.31
C PRO A 402 6.87 -13.74 27.60
N PRO A 403 7.99 -13.96 28.32
CA PRO A 403 9.32 -13.96 27.71
C PRO A 403 9.50 -14.98 26.58
N LYS A 404 8.80 -16.13 26.65
CA LYS A 404 8.80 -17.15 25.58
C LYS A 404 8.12 -16.66 24.31
N ALA A 405 6.94 -16.05 24.45
CA ALA A 405 6.18 -15.49 23.33
C ALA A 405 6.97 -14.35 22.67
N LEU A 406 7.52 -13.43 23.47
CA LEU A 406 8.34 -12.32 22.98
C LEU A 406 9.55 -12.84 22.17
N LYS A 407 10.36 -13.73 22.75
CA LYS A 407 11.56 -14.28 22.08
C LYS A 407 11.21 -14.90 20.74
N ARG A 408 10.09 -15.63 20.69
CA ARG A 408 9.65 -16.28 19.46
C ARG A 408 9.24 -15.28 18.38
N VAL A 409 8.42 -14.28 18.74
CA VAL A 409 7.98 -13.23 17.80
C VAL A 409 9.19 -12.46 17.26
N LEU A 410 10.15 -12.14 18.11
CA LEU A 410 11.40 -11.49 17.70
C LEU A 410 12.22 -12.38 16.76
N LEU A 411 12.31 -13.68 17.02
CA LEU A 411 13.00 -14.62 16.12
C LEU A 411 12.30 -14.72 14.76
N VAL A 412 10.96 -14.74 14.73
CA VAL A 412 10.19 -14.73 13.48
C VAL A 412 10.46 -13.42 12.72
N ALA A 413 10.41 -12.28 13.39
CA ALA A 413 10.69 -10.98 12.78
C ALA A 413 12.10 -10.92 12.20
N LEU A 414 13.11 -11.35 12.96
CA LEU A 414 14.51 -11.41 12.53
C LEU A 414 14.72 -12.31 11.31
N ARG A 415 14.04 -13.46 11.26
CA ARG A 415 14.06 -14.35 10.08
C ARG A 415 13.40 -13.70 8.87
N CYS A 416 12.37 -12.89 9.07
CA CYS A 416 11.68 -12.19 7.99
C CYS A 416 12.54 -11.06 7.40
N VAL A 417 13.37 -10.38 8.21
CA VAL A 417 14.24 -9.28 7.76
C VAL A 417 15.67 -9.69 7.43
N ASP A 418 15.92 -10.98 7.18
CA ASP A 418 17.25 -11.46 6.77
C ASP A 418 17.70 -10.69 5.50
N PRO A 419 18.94 -10.15 5.46
CA PRO A 419 19.45 -9.47 4.27
C PRO A 419 19.42 -10.33 3.00
N ASP A 420 19.54 -11.66 3.16
CA ASP A 420 19.38 -12.62 2.07
C ASP A 420 17.91 -13.05 1.93
N ALA A 421 17.28 -12.63 0.83
CA ALA A 421 15.90 -12.96 0.51
C ALA A 421 15.61 -14.46 0.47
N GLN A 422 16.61 -15.31 0.17
CA GLN A 422 16.42 -16.76 0.12
C GLN A 422 16.31 -17.40 1.50
N LYS A 423 16.94 -16.80 2.52
CA LYS A 423 16.89 -17.26 3.92
C LYS A 423 15.59 -16.89 4.63
N ARG A 424 14.86 -15.92 4.10
CA ARG A 424 13.55 -15.53 4.63
C ARG A 424 12.57 -16.71 4.55
N PRO A 425 11.67 -16.89 5.52
CA PRO A 425 10.59 -17.87 5.45
C PRO A 425 9.52 -17.46 4.42
N LYS A 426 8.72 -18.41 3.93
CA LYS A 426 7.53 -18.07 3.12
C LYS A 426 6.43 -17.61 4.06
N MET A 427 5.50 -16.77 3.60
CA MET A 427 4.47 -16.22 4.49
C MET A 427 3.63 -17.32 5.17
N GLY A 428 3.25 -18.39 4.47
CA GLY A 428 2.59 -19.53 5.13
C GLY A 428 3.42 -20.24 6.21
N HIS A 429 4.76 -20.27 6.07
CA HIS A 429 5.62 -20.76 7.16
C HIS A 429 5.64 -19.77 8.33
N VAL A 430 5.62 -18.46 8.07
CA VAL A 430 5.51 -17.42 9.10
C VAL A 430 4.22 -17.59 9.91
N VAL A 431 3.09 -17.82 9.24
CA VAL A 431 1.81 -18.13 9.90
C VAL A 431 1.96 -19.32 10.84
N HIS A 432 2.49 -20.46 10.38
CA HIS A 432 2.72 -21.62 11.25
C HIS A 432 3.68 -21.32 12.40
N MET A 433 4.76 -20.58 12.15
CA MET A 433 5.71 -20.16 13.18
C MET A 433 5.10 -19.21 14.21
N LEU A 434 3.97 -18.56 13.94
CA LEU A 434 3.22 -17.73 14.89
C LEU A 434 2.10 -18.54 15.58
N GLU A 435 1.46 -19.49 14.90
CA GLU A 435 0.34 -20.29 15.42
C GLU A 435 0.71 -21.35 16.46
N MET A 436 1.93 -21.90 16.46
CA MET A 436 2.36 -22.86 17.50
C MET A 436 2.26 -22.28 18.94
N ASP A 437 1.91 -20.99 19.13
CA ASP A 437 1.75 -20.35 20.44
C ASP A 437 0.31 -20.48 20.92
N GLU A 438 -0.67 -20.37 20.01
CA GLU A 438 -2.07 -20.59 20.36
C GLU A 438 -2.31 -22.03 20.82
N LEU A 439 -1.62 -23.00 20.20
CA LEU A 439 -1.74 -24.42 20.57
C LEU A 439 -1.06 -24.71 21.91
N LEU A 440 0.18 -24.26 22.10
CA LEU A 440 0.90 -24.49 23.36
C LEU A 440 0.32 -23.68 24.53
N SER A 441 -0.28 -22.51 24.28
CA SER A 441 -0.96 -21.70 25.30
C SER A 441 -2.33 -22.27 25.66
N ARG A 442 -3.05 -22.87 24.69
CA ARG A 442 -4.29 -23.62 24.97
C ARG A 442 -4.01 -24.90 25.76
N ASP A 443 -2.98 -25.65 25.39
CA ASP A 443 -2.61 -26.87 26.11
C ASP A 443 -2.14 -26.54 27.53
N ALA A 444 -1.40 -25.45 27.72
CA ALA A 444 -1.05 -24.95 29.06
C ALA A 444 -2.28 -24.55 29.88
N MET A 445 -3.29 -23.90 29.28
CA MET A 445 -4.55 -23.58 29.98
C MET A 445 -5.38 -24.83 30.29
N VAL A 446 -5.41 -25.83 29.41
CA VAL A 446 -6.11 -27.11 29.64
C VAL A 446 -5.41 -27.91 30.73
N ASP A 447 -4.08 -27.90 30.76
CA ASP A 447 -3.29 -28.52 31.83
C ASP A 447 -3.45 -27.78 33.16
N GLU A 448 -3.57 -26.46 33.16
CA GLU A 448 -3.81 -25.68 34.38
C GLU A 448 -5.25 -25.88 34.92
N ILE A 449 -6.24 -26.02 34.03
CA ILE A 449 -7.63 -26.40 34.37
C ILE A 449 -7.71 -27.86 34.84
N SER A 450 -6.92 -28.77 34.27
CA SER A 450 -6.85 -30.16 34.72
C SER A 450 -6.15 -30.27 36.07
N PHE A 451 -5.08 -29.50 36.29
CA PHE A 451 -4.34 -29.49 37.56
C PHE A 451 -5.14 -28.84 38.69
N THR A 452 -5.87 -27.76 38.41
CA THR A 452 -6.77 -27.11 39.38
C THR A 452 -8.01 -27.94 39.70
N SER A 453 -8.54 -28.71 38.74
CA SER A 453 -9.66 -29.65 39.01
C SER A 453 -9.23 -30.89 39.79
N VAL A 454 -8.03 -31.42 39.54
CA VAL A 454 -7.44 -32.54 40.31
C VAL A 454 -7.07 -32.11 41.73
N THR A 455 -6.46 -30.93 41.92
CA THR A 455 -6.13 -30.40 43.26
C THR A 455 -7.37 -30.01 44.07
N ASN A 456 -8.43 -29.49 43.43
CA ASN A 456 -9.71 -29.24 44.10
C ASN A 456 -10.43 -30.55 44.50
N GLN A 457 -10.31 -31.64 43.72
CA GLN A 457 -10.83 -32.94 44.13
C GLN A 457 -9.99 -33.60 45.24
N ALA A 458 -8.66 -33.44 45.22
CA ALA A 458 -7.77 -33.93 46.27
C ALA A 458 -8.03 -33.21 47.61
N ASN A 459 -8.13 -31.87 47.61
CA ASN A 459 -8.45 -31.08 48.80
C ASN A 459 -9.85 -31.38 49.36
N LYS A 460 -10.83 -31.70 48.51
CA LYS A 460 -12.18 -32.08 48.95
C LYS A 460 -12.23 -33.47 49.59
N ARG A 461 -11.32 -34.38 49.21
CA ARG A 461 -11.16 -35.71 49.85
C ARG A 461 -10.39 -35.63 51.17
N GLU A 462 -9.39 -34.76 51.25
CA GLU A 462 -8.58 -34.56 52.47
C GLU A 462 -9.36 -33.81 53.57
N CYS A 463 -10.23 -32.87 53.19
CA CYS A 463 -11.14 -32.16 54.11
C CYS A 463 -12.27 -33.06 54.65
N LYS A 464 -12.63 -34.14 53.92
CA LYS A 464 -13.63 -35.13 54.38
C LYS A 464 -13.00 -36.14 55.36
N SER A 465 -11.77 -36.58 55.10
CA SER A 465 -11.00 -37.48 55.99
C SER A 465 -10.66 -36.85 57.35
N THR A 466 -10.32 -35.56 57.36
CA THR A 466 -10.00 -34.83 58.61
C THR A 466 -11.21 -34.47 59.46
N LYS A 467 -12.41 -34.38 58.88
CA LYS A 467 -13.68 -34.24 59.65
C LYS A 467 -14.11 -35.57 60.29
N ASP A 468 -13.94 -36.70 59.62
CA ASP A 468 -14.29 -38.02 60.19
C ASP A 468 -13.32 -38.47 61.31
N SER A 469 -12.04 -38.08 61.22
CA SER A 469 -11.04 -38.41 62.26
C SER A 469 -11.18 -37.53 63.52
N LYS A 470 -11.62 -36.27 63.38
CA LYS A 470 -11.90 -35.39 64.53
C LYS A 470 -13.21 -35.73 65.25
N ASN A 471 -14.21 -36.26 64.55
CA ASN A 471 -15.47 -36.66 65.18
C ASN A 471 -15.38 -37.99 65.96
N LYS A 472 -14.41 -38.85 65.64
CA LYS A 472 -14.12 -40.08 66.40
C LYS A 472 -13.27 -39.88 67.65
N ARG A 473 -12.61 -38.72 67.82
CA ARG A 473 -11.75 -38.43 68.98
C ARG A 473 -12.46 -37.64 70.09
N ILE A 474 -13.70 -37.19 69.85
CA ILE A 474 -14.52 -36.46 70.83
C ILE A 474 -15.54 -37.38 71.54
N GLN A 475 -15.74 -38.62 71.09
CA GLN A 475 -16.59 -39.61 71.77
C GLN A 475 -15.84 -40.60 72.69
N SER A 476 -14.62 -40.29 73.13
CA SER A 476 -13.91 -41.12 74.13
C SER A 476 -13.40 -40.33 75.36
N ILE A 477 -13.90 -39.12 75.59
CA ILE A 477 -13.59 -38.28 76.78
C ILE A 477 -14.88 -37.73 77.45
N LEU A 478 -16.03 -38.30 77.11
CA LEU A 478 -17.25 -38.27 77.93
C LEU A 478 -17.72 -39.72 78.07
#